data_AF-A0A7T5RQ74-F1
#
_entry.id   AF-A0A7T5RQ74-F1
#
_cell.length_a   1.000
_cell.length_b   1.000
_cell.length_c   1.000
_cell.angle_alpha   90.00
_cell.angle_beta   90.00
_cell.angle_gamma   90.00
#
_symmetry.space_group_name_H-M   'P 1'
#
loop_
_entity.id
_entity.type
_entity.pdbx_description
1 polymer ?
#
loop_
_entity_poly.entity_id
_entity_poly.type
_entity_poly.pdbx_seq_one_letter_code
_entity_poly.pdbx_strand_id
1 'polypeptide(L)'
;MLLGSGKGITQQTSAAVLIMAIVVVGGAAYIFYGQITGGGPTSTSSTTHSSAKSVILYVNQGNGKVNDTNFASMVDFAIGKGFNTVFFQVYRGGELLFTQGQLGSFVLTSHQSGLKIYFSLYITAPSQPLPSLIYGIGEDGISLDMSGLTTASQESFLNALKGSYSGSTAVTTTNMTSSLHPDLLVLETYQSSLQSFIAPGSVGSVGVFATTSKQDYQARFMYAYTHSDGVMVFDYAGLVKSGY
;
A
#
# COMPACT_ATOMS: atom_id res chain seq x y z
N MET A 1 23.92 31.81 -52.56
CA MET A 1 22.45 31.87 -52.42
C MET A 1 22.04 30.80 -51.41
N LEU A 2 21.44 31.21 -50.29
CA LEU A 2 20.80 30.47 -49.16
C LEU A 2 21.67 29.45 -48.37
N LEU A 3 21.97 29.58 -47.06
CA LEU A 3 21.22 29.78 -45.78
C LEU A 3 20.40 28.58 -45.26
N GLY A 4 20.64 28.23 -43.98
CA GLY A 4 19.81 27.42 -43.06
C GLY A 4 20.59 26.26 -42.40
N SER A 5 21.11 26.31 -41.16
CA SER A 5 20.51 26.45 -39.80
C SER A 5 19.45 25.38 -39.44
N GLY A 6 19.74 24.59 -38.39
CA GLY A 6 18.76 23.72 -37.72
C GLY A 6 19.35 22.89 -36.57
N LYS A 7 19.33 23.43 -35.35
CA LYS A 7 19.44 22.69 -34.08
C LYS A 7 18.16 21.87 -33.84
N GLY A 8 18.26 20.72 -33.17
CA GLY A 8 17.10 19.99 -32.65
C GLY A 8 17.48 18.91 -31.64
N ILE A 9 17.45 19.27 -30.36
CA ILE A 9 17.40 18.39 -29.18
C ILE A 9 16.00 17.78 -29.10
N THR A 10 15.82 16.47 -28.83
CA THR A 10 14.88 16.00 -27.77
C THR A 10 14.95 14.50 -27.47
N GLN A 11 15.14 14.20 -26.18
CA GLN A 11 14.50 13.17 -25.36
C GLN A 11 14.14 11.82 -25.99
N GLN A 12 14.90 10.79 -25.60
CA GLN A 12 14.41 9.42 -25.60
C GLN A 12 13.82 9.14 -24.21
N THR A 13 12.49 9.32 -24.09
CA THR A 13 11.71 8.93 -22.92
C THR A 13 11.44 7.43 -22.91
N SER A 14 11.42 6.91 -21.69
CA SER A 14 11.29 5.53 -21.24
C SER A 14 10.08 4.77 -21.77
N ALA A 15 10.25 3.47 -22.00
CA ALA A 15 9.17 2.49 -21.88
C ALA A 15 9.76 1.13 -21.46
N ALA A 16 9.93 0.94 -20.15
CA ALA A 16 10.08 -0.40 -19.59
C ALA A 16 8.69 -0.88 -19.17
N VAL A 17 7.99 -1.53 -20.11
CA VAL A 17 6.77 -2.30 -19.83
C VAL A 17 7.23 -3.64 -19.25
N LEU A 18 7.11 -3.82 -17.93
CA LEU A 18 7.36 -5.11 -17.31
C LEU A 18 6.11 -5.98 -17.49
N ILE A 19 6.15 -6.87 -18.49
CA ILE A 19 5.19 -7.95 -18.66
C ILE A 19 5.62 -9.09 -17.74
N MET A 20 4.91 -9.30 -16.63
CA MET A 20 5.14 -10.46 -15.74
C MET A 20 4.48 -11.71 -16.35
N ALA A 21 5.32 -12.71 -16.62
CA ALA A 21 4.93 -14.00 -17.17
C ALA A 21 4.17 -14.85 -16.14
N ILE A 22 3.08 -15.49 -16.59
CA ILE A 22 2.29 -16.45 -15.83
C ILE A 22 3.03 -17.79 -15.85
N VAL A 23 3.52 -18.25 -14.70
CA VAL A 23 3.95 -19.64 -14.50
C VAL A 23 2.84 -20.36 -13.74
N VAL A 24 2.12 -21.23 -14.45
CA VAL A 24 1.15 -22.16 -13.87
C VAL A 24 1.91 -23.37 -13.34
N VAL A 25 1.95 -23.55 -12.02
CA VAL A 25 2.25 -24.85 -11.42
C VAL A 25 1.10 -25.20 -10.48
N GLY A 26 0.33 -26.20 -10.87
CA GLY A 26 -0.72 -26.79 -10.04
C GLY A 26 -0.13 -27.75 -9.00
N GLY A 27 -0.82 -27.91 -7.87
CA GLY A 27 -0.48 -28.93 -6.88
C GLY A 27 -1.22 -28.80 -5.55
N ALA A 28 -2.33 -29.54 -5.45
CA ALA A 28 -2.94 -30.15 -4.27
C ALA A 28 -3.37 -29.27 -3.06
N ALA A 29 -4.69 -29.11 -2.94
CA ALA A 29 -5.37 -28.86 -1.68
C ALA A 29 -5.25 -30.08 -0.74
N TYR A 30 -5.10 -29.83 0.56
CA TYR A 30 -5.43 -30.80 1.60
C TYR A 30 -6.22 -30.14 2.72
N ILE A 31 -7.26 -30.87 3.14
CA ILE A 31 -8.38 -30.50 4.00
C ILE A 31 -7.96 -30.52 5.48
N PHE A 32 -8.47 -29.58 6.29
CA PHE A 32 -8.90 -29.93 7.65
C PHE A 32 -10.09 -29.06 8.11
N TYR A 33 -11.28 -29.66 8.05
CA TYR A 33 -12.44 -29.28 8.83
C TYR A 33 -12.38 -30.05 10.15
N GLY A 34 -12.51 -29.38 11.29
CA GLY A 34 -12.43 -29.98 12.62
C GLY A 34 -13.24 -29.23 13.67
N GLN A 35 -14.56 -29.50 13.66
CA GLN A 35 -15.46 -29.58 14.81
C GLN A 35 -15.63 -28.37 15.75
N ILE A 36 -16.76 -27.69 15.55
CA ILE A 36 -17.50 -26.96 16.59
C ILE A 36 -18.30 -28.01 17.39
N THR A 37 -17.91 -28.26 18.64
CA THR A 37 -18.81 -28.79 19.68
C THR A 37 -18.41 -28.25 21.06
N GLY A 38 -19.25 -27.37 21.61
CA GLY A 38 -19.63 -27.23 23.02
C GLY A 38 -18.56 -27.19 24.14
N GLY A 39 -18.42 -26.02 24.77
CA GLY A 39 -17.86 -25.86 26.13
C GLY A 39 -17.95 -24.40 26.60
N GLY A 40 -18.61 -24.16 27.74
CA GLY A 40 -18.95 -22.83 28.28
C GLY A 40 -17.78 -21.95 28.75
N PRO A 41 -18.08 -20.77 29.33
CA PRO A 41 -17.24 -19.57 29.21
C PRO A 41 -16.11 -19.55 30.24
N THR A 42 -14.88 -19.54 29.76
CA THR A 42 -13.74 -19.02 30.53
C THR A 42 -13.57 -17.55 30.17
N SER A 43 -13.80 -16.69 31.16
CA SER A 43 -13.61 -15.25 31.08
C SER A 43 -12.17 -14.90 30.69
N THR A 44 -11.94 -14.70 29.40
CA THR A 44 -10.81 -13.91 28.91
C THR A 44 -11.26 -12.46 28.85
N SER A 45 -10.61 -11.63 29.64
CA SER A 45 -10.74 -10.19 29.68
C SER A 45 -10.77 -9.63 28.25
N SER A 46 -11.94 -9.18 27.83
CA SER A 46 -12.10 -8.40 26.61
C SER A 46 -11.41 -7.05 26.82
N THR A 47 -10.15 -6.94 26.41
CA THR A 47 -9.58 -5.64 26.05
C THR A 47 -10.31 -5.15 24.81
N THR A 48 -11.43 -4.47 25.02
CA THR A 48 -12.11 -3.68 24.00
C THR A 48 -11.22 -2.50 23.63
N HIS A 49 -10.26 -2.72 22.74
CA HIS A 49 -9.80 -1.68 21.82
C HIS A 49 -10.49 -1.91 20.49
N SER A 50 -11.71 -1.39 20.39
CA SER A 50 -12.38 -1.16 19.11
C SER A 50 -11.69 0.02 18.39
N SER A 51 -10.40 -0.12 18.05
CA SER A 51 -9.89 0.66 16.93
C SER A 51 -10.48 0.03 15.67
N ALA A 52 -11.21 0.81 14.88
CA ALA A 52 -11.71 0.31 13.60
C ALA A 52 -10.52 -0.24 12.79
N LYS A 53 -10.67 -1.45 12.23
CA LYS A 53 -9.66 -2.06 11.35
C LYS A 53 -9.27 -1.07 10.24
N SER A 54 -8.00 -1.07 9.85
CA SER A 54 -7.53 -0.19 8.78
C SER A 54 -8.16 -0.61 7.46
N VAL A 55 -8.84 0.33 6.80
CA VAL A 55 -9.32 0.20 5.43
C VAL A 55 -8.53 1.22 4.62
N ILE A 56 -7.50 0.71 3.94
CA ILE A 56 -6.42 1.52 3.40
C ILE A 56 -6.61 1.71 1.90
N LEU A 57 -6.59 2.96 1.44
CA LEU A 57 -6.48 3.30 0.03
C LEU A 57 -5.00 3.51 -0.31
N TYR A 58 -4.45 2.71 -1.23
CA TYR A 58 -3.12 2.98 -1.77
C TYR A 58 -3.23 3.90 -3.00
N VAL A 59 -2.45 4.98 -3.02
CA VAL A 59 -2.39 5.91 -4.15
C VAL A 59 -1.04 5.73 -4.85
N ASN A 60 -1.05 5.05 -6.00
CA ASN A 60 0.14 4.81 -6.81
C ASN A 60 0.32 5.92 -7.85
N GLN A 61 1.31 6.79 -7.64
CA GLN A 61 1.59 7.89 -8.57
C GLN A 61 2.03 7.42 -9.97
N GLY A 62 2.43 6.16 -10.13
CA GLY A 62 2.76 5.57 -11.43
C GLY A 62 1.55 5.23 -12.30
N ASN A 63 0.38 5.06 -11.71
CA ASN A 63 -0.85 4.67 -12.42
C ASN A 63 -1.82 5.83 -12.60
N GLY A 64 -1.74 6.85 -11.75
CA GLY A 64 -2.50 8.08 -11.88
C GLY A 64 -1.93 9.17 -10.98
N LYS A 65 -1.82 10.39 -11.52
CA LYS A 65 -1.24 11.52 -10.80
C LYS A 65 -2.25 12.11 -9.82
N VAL A 66 -1.86 12.14 -8.55
CA VAL A 66 -2.58 12.87 -7.49
C VAL A 66 -1.64 13.93 -6.92
N ASN A 67 -2.07 15.20 -6.92
CA ASN A 67 -1.29 16.37 -6.53
C ASN A 67 -2.18 17.46 -5.92
N ASP A 68 -1.59 18.60 -5.61
CA ASP A 68 -2.24 19.81 -5.09
C ASP A 68 -3.55 20.19 -5.79
N THR A 69 -3.64 20.01 -7.11
CA THR A 69 -4.87 20.32 -7.87
C THR A 69 -6.03 19.35 -7.63
N ASN A 70 -5.80 18.15 -7.10
CA ASN A 70 -6.83 17.12 -6.95
C ASN A 70 -6.77 16.34 -5.61
N PHE A 71 -6.00 16.81 -4.62
CA PHE A 71 -5.95 16.22 -3.28
C PHE A 71 -7.33 16.12 -2.64
N ALA A 72 -8.10 17.21 -2.65
CA ALA A 72 -9.44 17.24 -2.06
C ALA A 72 -10.36 16.16 -2.66
N SER A 73 -10.37 16.02 -3.99
CA SER A 73 -11.18 14.99 -4.66
C SER A 73 -10.75 13.56 -4.29
N MET A 74 -9.45 13.32 -4.08
CA MET A 74 -8.97 12.02 -3.61
C MET A 74 -9.40 11.75 -2.16
N VAL A 75 -9.31 12.76 -1.28
CA VAL A 75 -9.78 12.69 0.12
C VAL A 75 -11.29 12.43 0.18
N ASP A 76 -12.09 13.19 -0.57
CA ASP A 76 -13.55 13.02 -0.66
C ASP A 76 -13.91 11.62 -1.17
N PHE A 77 -13.19 11.13 -2.18
CA PHE A 77 -13.35 9.77 -2.68
C PHE A 77 -13.04 8.75 -1.58
N ALA A 78 -11.91 8.87 -0.90
CA ALA A 78 -11.49 7.93 0.13
C ALA A 78 -12.58 7.81 1.22
N ILE A 79 -13.07 8.94 1.72
CA ILE A 79 -14.11 8.99 2.75
C ILE A 79 -15.44 8.44 2.21
N GLY A 80 -15.84 8.88 1.02
CA GLY A 80 -17.08 8.43 0.37
C GLY A 80 -17.13 6.94 0.09
N LYS A 81 -15.97 6.27 0.02
CA LYS A 81 -15.84 4.81 -0.11
C LYS A 81 -15.52 4.09 1.21
N GLY A 82 -15.50 4.80 2.33
CA GLY A 82 -15.28 4.22 3.66
C GLY A 82 -13.83 3.85 3.96
N PHE A 83 -12.86 4.38 3.21
CA PHE A 83 -11.46 4.31 3.61
C PHE A 83 -11.22 5.21 4.81
N ASN A 84 -10.41 4.74 5.76
CA ASN A 84 -10.04 5.49 6.96
C ASN A 84 -8.55 5.82 7.00
N THR A 85 -7.77 5.27 6.07
CA THR A 85 -6.33 5.44 5.98
C THR A 85 -5.93 5.55 4.51
N VAL A 86 -4.96 6.39 4.18
CA VAL A 86 -4.39 6.52 2.85
C VAL A 86 -2.89 6.28 2.92
N PHE A 87 -2.41 5.36 2.07
CA PHE A 87 -0.99 5.19 1.78
C PHE A 87 -0.68 5.98 0.51
N PHE A 88 -0.09 7.15 0.66
CA PHE A 88 0.15 8.08 -0.43
C PHE A 88 1.59 7.94 -0.93
N GLN A 89 1.80 7.49 -2.18
CA GLN A 89 3.16 7.37 -2.73
C GLN A 89 3.79 8.75 -2.91
N VAL A 90 4.86 9.02 -2.17
CA VAL A 90 5.59 10.31 -2.21
C VAL A 90 7.03 10.18 -2.65
N TYR A 91 7.55 8.96 -2.75
CA TYR A 91 8.94 8.70 -3.09
C TYR A 91 9.02 7.54 -4.09
N ARG A 92 9.74 7.75 -5.20
CA ARG A 92 9.85 6.78 -6.29
C ARG A 92 11.15 6.99 -7.05
N GLY A 93 11.85 5.90 -7.38
CA GLY A 93 13.06 5.97 -8.22
C GLY A 93 14.20 6.77 -7.60
N GLY A 94 14.28 6.82 -6.26
CA GLY A 94 15.31 7.60 -5.58
C GLY A 94 14.94 9.06 -5.26
N GLU A 95 13.77 9.53 -5.71
CA GLU A 95 13.39 10.95 -5.64
C GLU A 95 12.04 11.18 -4.96
N LEU A 96 11.93 12.32 -4.26
CA LEU A 96 10.65 12.79 -3.73
C LEU A 96 9.82 13.41 -4.85
N LEU A 97 8.53 13.07 -4.86
CA LEU A 97 7.56 13.54 -5.84
C LEU A 97 6.94 14.89 -5.45
N PHE A 98 7.09 15.30 -4.19
CA PHE A 98 6.47 16.48 -3.61
C PHE A 98 7.44 17.22 -2.70
N THR A 99 7.22 18.53 -2.59
CA THR A 99 7.88 19.36 -1.57
C THR A 99 7.24 19.14 -0.19
N GLN A 100 7.97 19.47 0.89
CA GLN A 100 7.43 19.40 2.25
C GLN A 100 6.15 20.23 2.43
N GLY A 101 6.07 21.42 1.83
CA GLY A 101 4.89 22.28 1.93
C GLY A 101 3.64 21.67 1.27
N GLN A 102 3.80 21.01 0.13
CA GLN A 102 2.72 20.28 -0.53
C GLN A 102 2.24 19.11 0.32
N LEU A 103 3.17 18.34 0.90
CA LEU A 103 2.85 17.22 1.80
C LEU A 103 2.16 17.71 3.08
N GLY A 104 2.62 18.80 3.68
CA GLY A 104 1.98 19.39 4.87
C GLY A 104 0.55 19.84 4.61
N SER A 105 0.30 20.45 3.45
CA SER A 105 -1.05 20.88 3.04
C SER A 105 -1.97 19.68 2.82
N PHE A 106 -1.44 18.60 2.24
CA PHE A 106 -2.16 17.34 2.03
C PHE A 106 -2.52 16.65 3.35
N VAL A 107 -1.55 16.52 4.26
CA VAL A 107 -1.77 15.95 5.60
C VAL A 107 -2.85 16.73 6.35
N LEU A 108 -2.73 18.05 6.40
CA LEU A 108 -3.71 18.91 7.09
C LEU A 108 -5.13 18.70 6.55
N THR A 109 -5.31 18.72 5.22
CA THR A 109 -6.62 18.53 4.57
C THR A 109 -7.21 17.14 4.87
N SER A 110 -6.36 16.12 4.87
CA SER A 110 -6.77 14.74 5.11
C SER A 110 -7.18 14.51 6.56
N HIS A 111 -6.41 15.06 7.50
CA HIS A 111 -6.68 14.98 8.94
C HIS A 111 -7.97 15.72 9.32
N GLN A 112 -8.23 16.90 8.74
CA GLN A 112 -9.50 17.62 8.92
C GLN A 112 -10.71 16.79 8.51
N SER A 113 -10.49 15.82 7.61
CA SER A 113 -11.52 14.93 7.10
C SER A 113 -11.50 13.54 7.76
N GLY A 114 -10.69 13.36 8.81
CA GLY A 114 -10.62 12.15 9.63
C GLY A 114 -9.83 10.98 9.04
N LEU A 115 -9.06 11.20 7.97
CA LEU A 115 -8.19 10.17 7.38
C LEU A 115 -6.83 10.13 8.07
N LYS A 116 -6.31 8.92 8.31
CA LYS A 116 -4.89 8.73 8.61
C LYS A 116 -4.06 8.74 7.33
N ILE A 117 -2.88 9.35 7.35
CA ILE A 117 -1.98 9.45 6.21
C ILE A 117 -0.65 8.75 6.51
N TYR A 118 -0.32 7.78 5.66
CA TYR A 118 1.02 7.20 5.59
C TYR A 118 1.71 7.69 4.33
N PHE A 119 2.93 8.18 4.45
CA PHE A 119 3.78 8.42 3.29
C PHE A 119 4.39 7.10 2.84
N SER A 120 4.03 6.67 1.63
CA SER A 120 4.53 5.44 1.02
C SER A 120 5.79 5.71 0.20
N LEU A 121 6.85 4.97 0.52
CA LEU A 121 8.16 5.03 -0.10
C LEU A 121 8.33 3.80 -0.99
N TYR A 122 8.30 4.00 -2.31
CA TYR A 122 8.53 2.92 -3.27
C TYR A 122 10.04 2.73 -3.48
N ILE A 123 10.57 1.66 -2.89
CA ILE A 123 12.00 1.38 -2.80
C ILE A 123 12.30 0.13 -3.63
N THR A 124 13.09 0.32 -4.68
CA THR A 124 13.40 -0.74 -5.65
C THR A 124 14.87 -1.14 -5.67
N ALA A 125 15.71 -0.49 -4.87
CA ALA A 125 17.13 -0.80 -4.77
C ALA A 125 17.61 -0.84 -3.30
N PRO A 126 18.46 -1.81 -2.90
CA PRO A 126 18.98 -1.92 -1.53
C PRO A 126 19.74 -0.70 -1.02
N SER A 127 20.30 0.11 -1.92
CA SER A 127 21.09 1.31 -1.60
C SER A 127 20.32 2.62 -1.80
N GLN A 128 19.02 2.57 -2.06
CA GLN A 128 18.20 3.77 -2.23
C GLN A 128 18.12 4.53 -0.89
N PRO A 129 18.39 5.85 -0.84
CA PRO A 129 18.36 6.58 0.42
C PRO A 129 16.93 6.72 0.95
N LEU A 130 16.77 6.72 2.28
CA LEU A 130 15.50 7.10 2.89
C LEU A 130 15.39 8.63 2.97
N PRO A 131 14.30 9.25 2.47
CA PRO A 131 14.17 10.70 2.42
C PRO A 131 13.71 11.26 3.78
N SER A 132 14.57 11.27 4.80
CA SER A 132 14.19 11.68 6.17
C SER A 132 13.64 13.10 6.30
N LEU A 133 13.83 13.95 5.29
CA LEU A 133 13.27 15.30 5.26
C LEU A 133 11.73 15.35 5.30
N ILE A 134 11.03 14.24 4.98
CA ILE A 134 9.56 14.22 5.04
C ILE A 134 9.02 13.72 6.39
N TYR A 135 9.89 13.36 7.33
CA TYR A 135 9.49 12.87 8.64
C TYR A 135 9.04 14.03 9.52
N GLY A 136 7.92 13.84 10.23
CA GLY A 136 7.39 14.84 11.16
C GLY A 136 6.70 16.03 10.49
N ILE A 137 6.25 15.88 9.24
CA ILE A 137 5.38 16.87 8.57
C ILE A 137 3.96 16.83 9.17
N GLY A 138 3.61 15.72 9.82
CA GLY A 138 2.33 15.48 10.48
C GLY A 138 1.68 14.17 10.04
N GLU A 139 2.34 13.40 9.18
CA GLU A 139 1.91 12.07 8.79
C GLU A 139 1.76 11.12 9.99
N ASP A 140 0.80 10.21 9.90
CA ASP A 140 0.55 9.17 10.92
C ASP A 140 1.58 8.04 10.86
N GLY A 141 2.22 7.86 9.70
CA GLY A 141 3.25 6.86 9.53
C GLY A 141 4.03 6.92 8.21
N ILE A 142 5.06 6.09 8.14
CA ILE A 142 5.85 5.86 6.93
C ILE A 142 5.68 4.40 6.50
N SER A 143 5.27 4.20 5.26
CA SER A 143 5.19 2.88 4.64
C SER A 143 6.38 2.63 3.75
N LEU A 144 7.09 1.53 3.97
CA LEU A 144 8.14 1.04 3.10
C LEU A 144 7.54 0.04 2.11
N ASP A 145 7.31 0.49 0.88
CA ASP A 145 6.88 -0.36 -0.22
C ASP A 145 8.12 -0.93 -0.92
N MET A 146 8.43 -2.18 -0.58
CA MET A 146 9.70 -2.84 -0.91
C MET A 146 9.47 -4.14 -1.68
N SER A 147 8.33 -4.24 -2.36
CA SER A 147 7.95 -5.39 -3.18
C SER A 147 8.99 -5.63 -4.28
N GLY A 148 9.81 -6.67 -4.10
CA GLY A 148 10.92 -7.02 -4.99
C GLY A 148 12.31 -6.99 -4.33
N LEU A 149 12.44 -6.46 -3.11
CA LEU A 149 13.69 -6.53 -2.34
C LEU A 149 13.82 -7.84 -1.56
N THR A 150 15.05 -8.26 -1.27
CA THR A 150 15.34 -9.41 -0.40
C THR A 150 14.94 -9.12 1.05
N THR A 151 14.65 -10.16 1.84
CA THR A 151 14.30 -10.02 3.27
C THR A 151 15.35 -9.21 4.04
N ALA A 152 16.65 -9.47 3.82
CA ALA A 152 17.73 -8.74 4.48
C ALA A 152 17.72 -7.23 4.13
N SER A 153 17.38 -6.88 2.88
CA SER A 153 17.25 -5.47 2.49
C SER A 153 16.04 -4.82 3.15
N GLN A 154 14.91 -5.53 3.19
CA GLN A 154 13.69 -5.03 3.84
C GLN A 154 13.90 -4.81 5.34
N GLU A 155 14.58 -5.74 6.02
CA GLU A 155 14.96 -5.61 7.42
C GLU A 155 15.89 -4.41 7.66
N SER A 156 16.91 -4.24 6.81
CA SER A 156 17.82 -3.10 6.88
C SER A 156 17.08 -1.76 6.75
N PHE A 157 16.13 -1.64 5.80
CA PHE A 157 15.33 -0.43 5.63
C PHE A 157 14.40 -0.17 6.82
N LEU A 158 13.73 -1.21 7.33
CA LEU A 158 12.87 -1.07 8.49
C LEU A 158 13.65 -0.62 9.72
N ASN A 159 14.83 -1.18 9.96
CA ASN A 159 15.71 -0.80 11.07
C ASN A 159 16.22 0.64 10.90
N ALA A 160 16.62 1.03 9.69
CA ALA A 160 17.04 2.41 9.40
C ALA A 160 15.90 3.42 9.61
N LEU A 161 14.68 3.08 9.18
CA LEU A 161 13.49 3.90 9.42
C LEU A 161 13.23 4.04 10.93
N LYS A 162 13.17 2.94 11.67
CA LYS A 162 12.96 2.96 13.13
C LYS A 162 14.05 3.73 13.90
N GLY A 163 15.27 3.76 13.37
CA GLY A 163 16.37 4.54 13.93
C GLY A 163 16.26 6.06 13.70
N SER A 164 15.42 6.51 12.77
CA SER A 164 15.30 7.92 12.36
C SER A 164 13.89 8.49 12.41
N TYR A 165 12.87 7.64 12.61
CA TYR A 165 11.47 8.00 12.67
C TYR A 165 10.79 7.36 13.90
N SER A 166 10.05 8.17 14.66
CA SER A 166 9.38 7.74 15.89
C SER A 166 7.88 7.48 15.74
N GLY A 167 7.30 7.71 14.56
CA GLY A 167 5.90 7.44 14.26
C GLY A 167 5.63 6.00 13.82
N SER A 168 4.43 5.75 13.30
CA SER A 168 4.04 4.39 12.89
C SER A 168 4.77 3.92 11.64
N THR A 169 5.27 2.70 11.66
CA THR A 169 5.95 2.06 10.55
C THR A 169 5.04 1.06 9.85
N ALA A 170 5.05 1.06 8.54
CA ALA A 170 4.40 0.04 7.72
C ALA A 170 5.39 -0.56 6.72
N VAL A 171 5.17 -1.81 6.33
CA VAL A 171 5.91 -2.46 5.24
C VAL A 171 4.90 -3.10 4.30
N THR A 172 5.03 -2.83 3.00
CA THR A 172 4.35 -3.58 1.94
C THR A 172 5.35 -4.54 1.30
N THR A 173 4.99 -5.82 1.20
CA THR A 173 5.89 -6.87 0.72
C THR A 173 5.15 -8.00 0.00
N THR A 174 5.87 -8.65 -0.92
CA THR A 174 5.45 -9.90 -1.58
C THR A 174 5.96 -11.16 -0.85
N ASN A 175 6.74 -11.01 0.22
CA ASN A 175 7.16 -12.12 1.06
C ASN A 175 6.03 -12.50 2.04
N MET A 176 5.20 -13.47 1.66
CA MET A 176 4.06 -13.95 2.44
C MET A 176 4.44 -14.58 3.80
N THR A 177 5.72 -14.92 3.98
CA THR A 177 6.27 -15.47 5.22
C THR A 177 7.20 -14.49 5.93
N SER A 178 7.03 -13.19 5.68
CA SER A 178 7.83 -12.14 6.29
C SER A 178 7.74 -12.21 7.82
N SER A 179 8.90 -12.18 8.48
CA SER A 179 9.03 -12.05 9.93
C SER A 179 9.33 -10.61 10.36
N LEU A 180 9.13 -9.64 9.46
CA LEU A 180 9.30 -8.23 9.81
C LEU A 180 8.20 -7.81 10.79
N HIS A 181 8.56 -6.94 11.73
CA HIS A 181 7.65 -6.43 12.75
C HIS A 181 7.48 -4.91 12.64
N PRO A 182 6.93 -4.37 11.54
CA PRO A 182 6.38 -3.01 11.52
C PRO A 182 5.08 -2.96 12.33
N ASP A 183 4.51 -1.77 12.53
CA ASP A 183 3.17 -1.65 13.12
C ASP A 183 2.07 -2.14 12.18
N LEU A 184 2.29 -2.00 10.86
CA LEU A 184 1.43 -2.56 9.82
C LEU A 184 2.24 -3.37 8.81
N LEU A 185 2.05 -4.69 8.78
CA LEU A 185 2.63 -5.57 7.77
C LEU A 185 1.60 -5.85 6.68
N VAL A 186 1.82 -5.29 5.48
CA VAL A 186 0.92 -5.43 4.33
C VAL A 186 1.47 -6.48 3.39
N LEU A 187 0.67 -7.52 3.16
CA LEU A 187 1.00 -8.60 2.24
C LEU A 187 0.30 -8.36 0.89
N GLU A 188 1.08 -8.36 -0.19
CA GLU A 188 0.56 -8.21 -1.55
C GLU A 188 -0.20 -9.46 -2.06
N THR A 189 -1.42 -9.65 -1.58
CA THR A 189 -2.24 -10.86 -1.81
C THR A 189 -3.16 -10.74 -3.04
N TYR A 190 -2.72 -10.04 -4.08
CA TYR A 190 -3.57 -9.75 -5.26
C TYR A 190 -4.03 -11.00 -6.02
N GLN A 191 -3.27 -12.09 -5.92
CA GLN A 191 -3.59 -13.36 -6.55
C GLN A 191 -4.48 -14.19 -5.62
N SER A 192 -5.53 -14.82 -6.16
CA SER A 192 -6.45 -15.66 -5.37
C SER A 192 -5.74 -16.80 -4.62
N SER A 193 -4.66 -17.35 -5.20
CA SER A 193 -3.81 -18.37 -4.58
C SER A 193 -3.08 -17.90 -3.32
N LEU A 194 -2.97 -16.58 -3.10
CA LEU A 194 -2.27 -16.00 -1.95
C LEU A 194 -3.22 -15.67 -0.79
N GLN A 195 -4.53 -15.84 -0.96
CA GLN A 195 -5.51 -15.55 0.09
C GLN A 195 -5.29 -16.37 1.37
N SER A 196 -4.73 -17.58 1.26
CA SER A 196 -4.41 -18.43 2.41
C SER A 196 -3.37 -17.85 3.37
N PHE A 197 -2.63 -16.81 2.95
CA PHE A 197 -1.65 -16.11 3.80
C PHE A 197 -2.27 -14.91 4.55
N ILE A 198 -3.52 -14.57 4.26
CA ILE A 198 -4.24 -13.51 4.99
C ILE A 198 -4.63 -14.06 6.36
N ALA A 199 -4.01 -13.51 7.40
CA ALA A 199 -4.22 -13.91 8.79
C ALA A 199 -4.07 -12.71 9.74
N PRO A 200 -4.55 -12.82 11.00
CA PRO A 200 -4.28 -11.82 12.03
C PRO A 200 -2.78 -11.54 12.18
N GLY A 201 -2.42 -10.30 12.49
CA GLY A 201 -1.02 -9.82 12.48
C GLY A 201 -0.55 -9.29 11.13
N SER A 202 -1.41 -9.26 10.11
CA SER A 202 -1.11 -8.72 8.78
C SER A 202 -2.26 -7.86 8.26
N VAL A 203 -2.03 -7.18 7.13
CA VAL A 203 -3.02 -6.52 6.30
C VAL A 203 -3.00 -7.21 4.95
N GLY A 204 -4.10 -7.88 4.59
CA GLY A 204 -4.28 -8.42 3.24
C GLY A 204 -4.50 -7.30 2.23
N SER A 205 -4.03 -7.46 1.00
CA SER A 205 -4.25 -6.49 -0.06
C SER A 205 -5.08 -7.02 -1.23
N VAL A 206 -5.84 -6.11 -1.85
CA VAL A 206 -6.70 -6.37 -3.00
C VAL A 206 -6.31 -5.45 -4.13
N GLY A 207 -5.95 -6.04 -5.26
CA GLY A 207 -5.55 -5.32 -6.46
C GLY A 207 -6.73 -5.20 -7.40
N VAL A 208 -7.22 -3.98 -7.65
CA VAL A 208 -8.40 -3.74 -8.50
C VAL A 208 -8.18 -4.30 -9.90
N PHE A 209 -6.99 -4.11 -10.47
CA PHE A 209 -6.63 -4.65 -11.79
C PHE A 209 -6.47 -6.18 -11.83
N ALA A 210 -6.37 -6.83 -10.66
CA ALA A 210 -6.32 -8.30 -10.55
C ALA A 210 -7.70 -8.93 -10.31
N THR A 211 -8.76 -8.11 -10.28
CA THR A 211 -10.15 -8.56 -10.12
C THR A 211 -10.85 -8.61 -11.47
N THR A 212 -11.77 -9.54 -11.62
CA THR A 212 -12.50 -9.80 -12.88
C THR A 212 -13.86 -9.09 -12.95
N SER A 213 -14.37 -8.64 -11.80
CA SER A 213 -15.68 -7.96 -11.68
C SER A 213 -15.78 -7.20 -10.36
N LYS A 214 -16.80 -6.35 -10.22
CA LYS A 214 -17.14 -5.67 -8.96
C LYS A 214 -17.44 -6.66 -7.83
N GLN A 215 -18.10 -7.77 -8.16
CA GLN A 215 -18.41 -8.83 -7.21
C GLN A 215 -17.13 -9.55 -6.73
N ASP A 216 -16.19 -9.84 -7.63
CA ASP A 216 -14.89 -10.43 -7.29
C ASP A 216 -14.08 -9.47 -6.39
N TYR A 217 -14.01 -8.19 -6.74
CA TYR A 217 -13.41 -7.16 -5.89
C TYR A 217 -14.01 -7.14 -4.48
N GLN A 218 -15.34 -7.08 -4.37
CA GLN A 218 -16.03 -7.06 -3.08
C GLN A 218 -15.78 -8.33 -2.27
N ALA A 219 -15.81 -9.50 -2.92
CA ALA A 219 -15.54 -10.78 -2.26
C ALA A 219 -14.11 -10.82 -1.68
N ARG A 220 -13.11 -10.40 -2.47
CA ARG A 220 -11.71 -10.34 -2.01
C ARG A 220 -11.50 -9.31 -0.90
N PHE A 221 -12.12 -8.13 -1.04
CA PHE A 221 -12.09 -7.10 0.00
C PHE A 221 -12.66 -7.62 1.32
N MET A 222 -13.84 -8.23 1.29
CA MET A 222 -14.47 -8.75 2.50
C MET A 222 -13.69 -9.92 3.09
N TYR A 223 -13.11 -10.78 2.26
CA TYR A 223 -12.25 -11.85 2.74
C TYR A 223 -11.03 -11.29 3.49
N ALA A 224 -10.30 -10.34 2.90
CA ALA A 224 -9.18 -9.68 3.57
C ALA A 224 -9.61 -9.00 4.87
N TYR A 225 -10.63 -8.16 4.82
CA TYR A 225 -11.13 -7.43 5.98
C TYR A 225 -11.54 -8.33 7.15
N THR A 226 -12.09 -9.51 6.86
CA THR A 226 -12.54 -10.46 7.89
C THR A 226 -11.41 -11.27 8.50
N HIS A 227 -10.38 -11.63 7.72
CA HIS A 227 -9.32 -12.56 8.15
C HIS A 227 -7.99 -11.91 8.56
N SER A 228 -7.82 -10.60 8.37
CA SER A 228 -6.60 -9.86 8.76
C SER A 228 -6.91 -8.63 9.63
N ASP A 229 -5.87 -7.89 10.05
CA ASP A 229 -6.00 -6.71 10.92
C ASP A 229 -6.46 -5.46 10.15
N GLY A 230 -6.42 -5.53 8.82
CA GLY A 230 -6.97 -4.53 7.92
C GLY A 230 -6.97 -5.02 6.48
N VAL A 231 -7.41 -4.17 5.57
CA VAL A 231 -7.35 -4.41 4.12
C VAL A 231 -6.74 -3.20 3.44
N MET A 232 -5.85 -3.44 2.46
CA MET A 232 -5.36 -2.40 1.57
C MET A 232 -5.87 -2.61 0.15
N VAL A 233 -6.44 -1.56 -0.46
CA VAL A 233 -6.88 -1.58 -1.85
C VAL A 233 -5.86 -0.84 -2.72
N PHE A 234 -5.28 -1.57 -3.68
CA PHE A 234 -4.40 -1.05 -4.72
C PHE A 234 -5.17 -0.97 -6.03
N ASP A 235 -5.42 0.19 -6.63
CA ASP A 235 -4.90 1.53 -6.41
C ASP A 235 -6.01 2.54 -6.77
N TYR A 236 -5.99 3.74 -6.18
CA TYR A 236 -6.98 4.81 -6.39
C TYR A 236 -7.30 5.04 -7.89
N ALA A 237 -6.27 5.16 -8.74
CA ALA A 237 -6.49 5.39 -10.17
C ALA A 237 -7.24 4.22 -10.82
N GLY A 238 -6.95 2.98 -10.39
CA GLY A 238 -7.65 1.78 -10.82
C GLY A 238 -9.11 1.74 -10.37
N LEU A 239 -9.40 2.19 -9.15
CA LEU A 239 -10.78 2.31 -8.66
C LEU A 239 -11.59 3.30 -9.49
N VAL A 240 -11.06 4.50 -9.72
CA VAL A 240 -11.71 5.54 -10.52
C VAL A 240 -11.96 5.04 -11.94
N LYS A 241 -10.95 4.45 -12.59
CA LYS A 241 -11.07 3.91 -13.95
C LYS A 241 -12.13 2.81 -14.07
N SER A 242 -12.30 2.02 -13.02
CA SER A 242 -13.27 0.92 -12.99
C SER A 242 -14.68 1.39 -12.57
N GLY A 243 -14.88 2.69 -12.35
CA GLY A 243 -16.18 3.30 -12.04
C GLY A 243 -16.68 3.00 -10.62
N TYR A 244 -15.77 2.77 -9.67
CA TYR A 244 -16.13 2.44 -8.30
C TYR A 244 -16.73 3.59 -7.52
#